data_AF-A0A3M1NNQ6-F1
#
_entry.id   AF-A0A3M1NNQ6-F1
#
_cell.length_a   1.000
_cell.length_b   1.000
_cell.length_c   1.000
_cell.angle_alpha   90.00
_cell.angle_beta   90.00
_cell.angle_gamma   90.00
#
_symmetry.space_group_name_H-M   'P 1'
#
loop_
_entity.id
_entity.type
_entity.pdbx_description
1 polymer ?
#
loop_
_entity_poly.entity_id
_entity_poly.type
_entity_poly.pdbx_seq_one_letter_code
_entity_poly.pdbx_strand_id
1 'polypeptide(L)'
;MSDFKQTVKQWFDDDAREQQAEGLWRQFRGRLREAWGALTDDDLDRSKGQWDQLVGRIAEKTGEAREDVARKIEAIAGKMRNGAK
;
A
#
# COMPACT_ATOMS: atom_id res chain seq x y z
N MET A 1 -9.05 -3.99 -13.06
CA MET A 1 -8.32 -3.44 -11.89
C MET A 1 -8.51 -4.31 -10.63
N SER A 2 -8.79 -5.63 -10.73
CA SER A 2 -9.34 -6.39 -9.60
C SER A 2 -8.36 -7.23 -8.79
N ASP A 3 -7.28 -7.76 -9.39
CA ASP A 3 -6.40 -8.70 -8.69
C ASP A 3 -5.57 -8.06 -7.56
N PHE A 4 -5.09 -6.83 -7.71
CA PHE A 4 -4.22 -6.25 -6.69
C PHE A 4 -4.98 -5.86 -5.41
N LYS A 5 -6.16 -5.23 -5.56
CA LYS A 5 -7.06 -4.97 -4.43
C LYS A 5 -7.43 -6.28 -3.74
N GLN A 6 -7.61 -7.35 -4.50
CA GLN A 6 -7.90 -8.68 -3.99
C GLN A 6 -6.69 -9.32 -3.31
N THR A 7 -5.48 -9.23 -3.86
CA THR A 7 -4.24 -9.73 -3.23
C THR A 7 -3.90 -8.98 -1.95
N VAL A 8 -4.01 -7.65 -1.94
CA VAL A 8 -3.78 -6.85 -0.72
C VAL A 8 -4.85 -7.12 0.31
N LYS A 9 -6.12 -7.17 -0.11
CA LYS A 9 -7.20 -7.59 0.77
C LYS A 9 -6.96 -9.00 1.31
N GLN A 10 -6.45 -9.92 0.49
CA GLN A 10 -6.13 -11.29 0.88
C GLN A 10 -4.90 -11.36 1.78
N TRP A 11 -3.91 -10.47 1.64
CA TRP A 11 -2.82 -10.31 2.63
C TRP A 11 -3.30 -9.70 3.95
N PHE A 12 -4.40 -8.95 3.92
CA PHE A 12 -5.01 -8.34 5.09
C PHE A 12 -6.06 -9.24 5.77
N ASP A 13 -6.68 -10.17 5.03
CA ASP A 13 -7.66 -11.16 5.52
C ASP A 13 -6.99 -12.50 5.90
N ASP A 14 -5.88 -12.91 5.25
CA ASP A 14 -5.30 -14.25 5.35
C ASP A 14 -4.05 -14.25 6.26
N ASP A 15 -4.27 -14.65 7.52
CA ASP A 15 -3.31 -14.81 8.63
C ASP A 15 -2.21 -15.87 8.38
N ALA A 16 -2.14 -16.47 7.17
CA ALA A 16 -1.23 -17.57 6.90
C ALA A 16 0.15 -17.09 6.37
N ARG A 17 1.07 -16.90 7.33
CA ARG A 17 2.52 -16.54 7.23
C ARG A 17 2.83 -15.04 7.40
N GLU A 18 2.52 -14.51 8.58
CA GLU A 18 2.83 -13.13 9.05
C GLU A 18 4.19 -12.58 8.56
N GLN A 19 5.27 -13.36 8.65
CA GLN A 19 6.62 -12.90 8.31
C GLN A 19 6.78 -12.46 6.85
N GLN A 20 6.12 -13.13 5.90
CA GLN A 20 6.23 -12.81 4.48
C GLN A 20 5.36 -11.59 4.13
N ALA A 21 4.16 -11.52 4.71
CA ALA A 21 3.27 -10.38 4.58
C ALA A 21 3.91 -9.09 5.15
N GLU A 22 4.59 -9.19 6.30
CA GLU A 22 5.30 -8.06 6.89
C GLU A 22 6.50 -7.60 6.07
N GLY A 23 7.27 -8.53 5.50
CA GLY A 23 8.39 -8.22 4.61
C GLY A 23 7.93 -7.46 3.36
N LEU A 24 6.85 -7.92 2.73
CA LEU A 24 6.25 -7.26 1.56
C LEU A 24 5.64 -5.91 1.93
N TRP A 25 4.95 -5.81 3.07
CA TRP A 25 4.39 -4.56 3.57
C TRP A 25 5.49 -3.52 3.85
N ARG A 26 6.61 -3.91 4.46
CA ARG A 26 7.78 -3.03 4.64
C ARG A 26 8.31 -2.50 3.32
N GLN A 27 8.49 -3.36 2.32
CA GLN A 27 8.95 -2.93 0.99
C GLN A 27 7.96 -1.98 0.32
N PHE A 28 6.67 -2.29 0.41
CA PHE A 28 5.62 -1.47 -0.16
C PHE A 28 5.60 -0.07 0.46
N ARG A 29 5.63 0.03 1.78
CA ARG A 29 5.72 1.32 2.49
C ARG A 29 6.93 2.13 2.08
N GLY A 30 8.09 1.47 1.89
CA GLY A 30 9.28 2.12 1.34
C GLY A 30 9.00 2.80 -0.01
N ARG A 31 8.32 2.10 -0.93
CA ARG A 31 7.92 2.65 -2.23
C ARG A 31 6.92 3.79 -2.12
N LEU A 32 5.95 3.70 -1.20
CA LEU A 32 5.01 4.80 -0.94
C LEU A 32 5.77 6.05 -0.45
N ARG A 33 6.71 5.87 0.49
CA ARG A 33 7.54 6.99 0.98
C ARG A 33 8.38 7.61 -0.14
N GLU A 34 9.00 6.81 -1.01
CA GLU A 34 9.71 7.32 -2.20
C GLU A 34 8.78 8.11 -3.14
N ALA A 35 7.54 7.65 -3.32
CA ALA A 35 6.60 8.23 -4.27
C ALA A 35 5.95 9.54 -3.81
N TRP A 36 5.84 9.77 -2.50
CA TRP A 36 5.18 10.96 -1.94
C TRP A 36 6.11 11.85 -1.13
N GLY A 37 7.26 11.36 -0.65
CA GLY A 37 8.28 12.12 0.09
C GLY A 37 7.86 12.60 1.50
N ALA A 38 6.61 13.04 1.65
CA ALA A 38 6.00 13.59 2.86
C ALA A 38 5.37 12.54 3.78
N LEU A 39 5.28 11.28 3.35
CA LEU A 39 4.74 10.19 4.15
C LEU A 39 5.79 9.69 5.13
N THR A 40 5.42 9.53 6.39
CA THR A 40 6.25 8.88 7.41
C THR A 40 5.87 7.41 7.59
N ASP A 41 6.74 6.63 8.22
CA ASP A 41 6.43 5.24 8.54
C ASP A 41 5.22 5.11 9.46
N ASP A 42 5.04 6.03 10.42
CA ASP A 42 3.88 6.04 11.35
C ASP A 42 2.56 6.35 10.64
N ASP A 43 2.60 7.20 9.60
CA ASP A 43 1.43 7.49 8.76
C ASP A 43 0.93 6.21 8.05
N LEU A 44 1.85 5.33 7.66
CA LEU A 44 1.56 4.10 6.91
C LEU A 44 1.30 2.89 7.82
N ASP A 45 1.96 2.80 8.98
CA ASP A 45 1.89 1.63 9.86
C ASP A 45 0.47 1.39 10.41
N ARG A 46 -0.25 2.47 10.78
CA ARG A 46 -1.62 2.35 11.29
C ARG A 46 -2.65 1.94 10.24
N SER A 47 -2.26 1.94 8.96
CA SER A 47 -3.12 1.51 7.85
C SER A 47 -2.86 0.06 7.43
N LYS A 48 -1.98 -0.68 8.14
CA LYS A 48 -1.80 -2.13 7.96
C LYS A 48 -3.16 -2.82 8.12
N GLY A 49 -3.61 -3.54 7.10
CA GLY A 49 -4.92 -4.21 7.11
C GLY A 49 -6.03 -3.47 6.37
N GLN A 50 -5.88 -2.16 6.13
CA GLN A 50 -7.04 -1.31 5.81
C GLN A 50 -6.77 -0.38 4.62
N TRP A 51 -7.10 -0.87 3.43
CA TRP A 51 -6.92 -0.14 2.16
C TRP A 51 -7.60 1.24 2.14
N ASP A 52 -8.85 1.33 2.62
CA ASP A 52 -9.58 2.61 2.63
C ASP A 52 -8.91 3.62 3.56
N GLN A 53 -8.43 3.17 4.73
CA GLN A 53 -7.68 4.03 5.65
C GLN A 53 -6.34 4.47 5.08
N LEU A 54 -5.63 3.60 4.34
CA LEU A 54 -4.38 3.94 3.67
C LEU A 54 -4.61 5.06 2.65
N VAL A 55 -5.61 4.89 1.78
CA VAL A 55 -5.98 5.89 0.77
C VAL A 55 -6.42 7.20 1.43
N GLY A 56 -7.26 7.10 2.47
CA GLY A 56 -7.75 8.26 3.21
C GLY A 56 -6.63 9.06 3.87
N ARG A 57 -5.74 8.41 4.60
CA ARG A 57 -4.60 9.08 5.26
C ARG A 57 -3.65 9.74 4.27
N ILE A 58 -3.32 9.05 3.17
CA ILE A 58 -2.41 9.61 2.17
C ILE A 58 -3.08 10.84 1.52
N ALA A 59 -4.36 10.74 1.15
CA ALA A 59 -5.11 11.87 0.60
C ALA A 59 -5.17 13.06 1.56
N GLU A 60 -5.43 12.82 2.86
CA GLU A 60 -5.42 13.87 3.89
C GLU A 60 -4.04 14.52 4.05
N LYS A 61 -2.96 13.73 3.98
CA LYS A 61 -1.59 14.20 4.17
C LYS A 61 -1.04 14.96 2.96
N THR A 62 -1.36 14.49 1.75
CA THR A 62 -0.81 15.04 0.50
C THR A 62 -1.74 16.05 -0.15
N GLY A 63 -3.02 16.10 0.26
CA GLY A 63 -4.05 16.92 -0.37
C GLY A 63 -4.53 16.41 -1.74
N GLU A 64 -4.08 15.22 -2.15
CA GLU A 64 -4.50 14.61 -3.42
C GLU A 64 -5.90 13.99 -3.32
N ALA A 65 -6.58 13.90 -4.46
CA ALA A 65 -7.86 13.19 -4.52
C ALA A 65 -7.64 11.70 -4.21
N ARG A 66 -8.59 11.10 -3.46
CA ARG A 66 -8.56 9.67 -3.10
C ARG A 66 -8.37 8.76 -4.31
N GLU A 67 -8.94 9.14 -5.47
CA GLU A 67 -8.85 8.40 -6.72
C GLU A 67 -7.44 8.44 -7.34
N ASP A 68 -6.75 9.59 -7.25
CA ASP A 68 -5.35 9.72 -7.69
C ASP A 68 -4.42 8.92 -6.78
N VAL A 69 -4.64 9.02 -5.47
CA VAL A 69 -3.92 8.22 -4.48
C VAL A 69 -4.11 6.73 -4.76
N ALA A 70 -5.36 6.26 -4.89
CA ALA A 70 -5.64 4.86 -5.17
C ALA A 70 -4.95 4.36 -6.45
N ARG A 71 -5.04 5.13 -7.55
CA ARG A 71 -4.38 4.79 -8.82
C ARG A 71 -2.86 4.71 -8.68
N LYS A 72 -2.24 5.64 -7.94
CA LYS A 72 -0.79 5.65 -7.72
C LYS A 72 -0.35 4.48 -6.84
N ILE A 73 -1.12 4.14 -5.81
CA ILE A 73 -0.87 2.96 -4.97
C ILE A 73 -0.96 1.67 -5.84
N GLU A 74 -1.98 1.54 -6.69
CA GLU A 74 -2.12 0.42 -7.63
C GLU A 74 -0.95 0.34 -8.64
N ALA A 75 -0.43 1.47 -9.10
CA ALA A 75 0.71 1.50 -10.00
C ALA A 75 2.00 1.01 -9.31
N ILE A 76 2.25 1.46 -8.07
CA ILE A 76 3.42 1.04 -7.27
C ILE A 76 3.37 -0.47 -7.01
N ALA A 77 2.20 -0.93 -6.62
CA ALA A 77 1.88 -2.33 -6.43
C ALA A 77 2.11 -3.21 -7.66
N GLY A 78 1.61 -2.78 -8.82
CA GLY A 78 1.82 -3.47 -10.09
C GLY A 78 3.30 -3.58 -10.46
N LYS A 79 4.11 -2.56 -10.12
CA LYS A 79 5.57 -2.59 -10.32
C LYS A 79 6.26 -3.63 -9.43
N MET A 80 5.81 -3.82 -8.19
CA MET A 80 6.37 -4.87 -7.31
C MET A 80 6.16 -6.27 -7.86
N ARG A 81 4.99 -6.55 -8.47
CA ARG A 81 4.70 -7.85 -9.10
C ARG A 81 5.59 -8.13 -10.31
N ASN A 82 5.88 -7.13 -11.12
CA ASN A 82 6.64 -7.30 -12.37
C ASN A 82 8.16 -7.39 -12.16
N GLY A 83 8.68 -6.98 -10.99
CA GLY A 83 10.09 -7.10 -10.63
C GLY A 83 10.49 -8.47 -10.06
N ALA A 84 9.54 -9.38 -9.82
CA ALA A 84 9.79 -10.74 -9.32
C ALA A 84 10.04 -11.76 -10.44
N LYS A 85 10.56 -11.33 -11.60
CA LYS A 85 10.97 -12.21 -12.69
C LYS A 85 12.47 -12.49 -12.65
#